data_AF-A0A969Z9Y8-F1
#
_entry.id   AF-A0A969Z9Y8-F1
#
_cell.length_a   1.000
_cell.length_b   1.000
_cell.length_c   1.000
_cell.angle_alpha   90.00
_cell.angle_beta   90.00
_cell.angle_gamma   90.00
#
_symmetry.space_group_name_H-M   'P 1'
#
loop_
_entity.id
_entity.type
_entity.pdbx_description
1 polymer ?
#
loop_
_entity_poly.entity_id
_entity_poly.type
_entity_poly.pdbx_seq_one_letter_code
_entity_poly.pdbx_strand_id
1 'polypeptide(L)'
;MKKLNNKGFMMIEILVVSTFIISVFIYLFVQFRSINHSYQISFKYNTANGLYAVNNIKNFLNYIDIINIENGVEDFYYVDISECPENFIQSTVIEYCEILFEKLNIEKVYITKQDLTDLNLHIKRSQFTPFDEDTKDFIDYIKYDYKVNGYRIVAKFNDGTFGTLKLR
;
A
#
# COMPACT_ATOMS: atom_id res chain seq x y z
N MET A 1 -44.93 37.91 -42.80
CA MET A 1 -43.65 37.18 -42.64
C MET A 1 -43.94 35.80 -42.05
N LYS A 2 -43.60 34.72 -42.75
CA LYS A 2 -43.81 33.33 -42.28
C LYS A 2 -42.68 32.96 -41.30
N LYS A 3 -43.00 32.55 -40.07
CA LYS A 3 -42.04 31.98 -39.11
C LYS A 3 -41.47 30.68 -39.68
N LEU A 4 -40.18 30.65 -39.97
CA LEU A 4 -39.43 29.44 -40.31
C LEU A 4 -39.36 28.52 -39.08
N ASN A 5 -39.24 27.22 -39.32
CA ASN A 5 -39.45 26.16 -38.34
C ASN A 5 -38.30 26.11 -37.30
N ASN A 6 -38.49 26.75 -36.14
CA ASN A 6 -37.47 26.91 -35.06
C ASN A 6 -37.05 25.62 -34.35
N LYS A 7 -37.60 24.46 -34.71
CA LYS A 7 -37.31 23.17 -34.05
C LYS A 7 -35.84 22.74 -34.19
N GLY A 8 -35.21 23.03 -35.33
CA GLY A 8 -33.80 22.70 -35.56
C GLY A 8 -32.84 23.54 -34.70
N PHE A 9 -33.15 24.84 -34.51
CA PHE A 9 -32.38 25.73 -33.66
C PHE A 9 -32.39 25.27 -32.20
N MET A 10 -33.57 24.93 -31.68
CA MET A 10 -33.74 24.41 -30.33
C MET A 10 -33.02 23.07 -30.11
N MET A 11 -33.00 22.20 -31.11
CA MET A 11 -32.30 20.91 -31.02
C MET A 11 -30.78 21.08 -30.96
N ILE A 12 -30.22 22.03 -31.71
CA ILE A 12 -28.79 22.36 -31.68
C ILE A 12 -28.41 22.98 -30.33
N GLU A 13 -29.21 23.92 -29.82
CA GLU A 13 -28.97 24.55 -28.52
C GLU A 13 -28.97 23.51 -27.38
N ILE A 14 -29.94 22.59 -27.37
CA ILE A 14 -29.98 21.49 -26.40
C ILE A 14 -28.75 20.58 -26.53
N LEU A 15 -28.29 20.29 -27.76
CA LEU A 15 -27.12 19.45 -27.99
C LEU A 15 -25.83 20.11 -27.48
N VAL A 16 -25.65 21.41 -27.73
CA VAL A 16 -24.51 22.19 -27.24
C VAL A 16 -24.53 22.27 -25.70
N VAL A 17 -25.68 22.56 -25.09
CA VAL A 17 -25.81 22.62 -23.63
C VAL A 17 -25.56 21.24 -23.00
N SER A 18 -26.09 20.17 -23.59
CA SER A 18 -25.91 18.80 -23.08
C SER A 18 -24.46 18.35 -23.15
N THR A 19 -23.77 18.60 -24.27
CA THR A 19 -22.35 18.26 -24.42
C THR A 19 -21.47 19.04 -23.44
N PHE A 20 -21.79 20.32 -23.19
CA PHE A 20 -21.14 21.12 -22.17
C PHE A 20 -21.32 20.52 -20.77
N ILE A 21 -22.57 20.19 -20.39
CA ILE A 21 -22.88 19.61 -19.09
C ILE A 21 -22.17 18.26 -18.88
N ILE A 22 -22.20 17.37 -19.88
CA ILE A 22 -21.52 16.07 -19.81
C ILE A 22 -20.01 16.25 -19.63
N SER A 23 -19.40 17.20 -20.35
CA SER A 23 -17.98 17.50 -20.23
C SER A 23 -17.60 17.96 -18.82
N VAL A 24 -18.42 18.84 -18.23
CA VAL A 24 -18.24 19.29 -16.84
C VAL A 24 -18.38 18.13 -15.86
N PHE A 25 -19.35 17.24 -16.03
CA PHE A 25 -19.51 16.08 -15.15
C PHE A 25 -18.35 15.09 -15.25
N ILE A 26 -17.84 14.82 -16.45
CA ILE A 26 -16.65 13.97 -16.64
C ILE A 26 -15.46 14.58 -15.91
N TYR A 27 -15.23 15.89 -16.08
CA TYR A 27 -14.15 16.58 -15.39
C TYR A 27 -14.29 16.49 -13.86
N LEU A 28 -15.49 16.77 -13.32
CA LEU A 28 -15.75 16.68 -11.88
C LEU A 28 -15.56 15.26 -11.35
N PHE A 29 -16.00 14.24 -12.09
CA PHE A 29 -15.83 12.85 -11.70
C PHE A 29 -14.36 12.45 -11.60
N VAL A 30 -13.56 12.83 -12.61
CA VAL A 30 -12.11 12.55 -12.61
C VAL A 30 -11.43 13.23 -11.41
N GLN A 31 -11.76 14.50 -11.14
CA GLN A 31 -11.19 15.22 -10.01
C GLN A 31 -11.62 14.62 -8.66
N PHE A 32 -12.91 14.33 -8.49
CA PHE A 32 -13.43 13.72 -7.28
C PHE A 32 -12.78 12.37 -7.01
N ARG A 33 -12.62 11.53 -8.04
CA ARG A 33 -11.93 10.24 -7.93
C ARG A 33 -10.48 10.41 -7.44
N SER A 34 -9.75 11.36 -8.01
CA SER A 34 -8.36 11.64 -7.62
C SER A 34 -8.26 12.11 -6.17
N ILE A 35 -9.14 13.03 -5.76
CA ILE A 35 -9.18 13.55 -4.38
C ILE A 35 -9.54 12.44 -3.40
N ASN A 36 -10.58 11.65 -3.70
CA ASN A 36 -11.02 10.57 -2.84
C ASN A 36 -9.92 9.51 -2.68
N HIS A 37 -9.22 9.15 -3.76
CA HIS A 37 -8.10 8.21 -3.69
C HIS A 37 -6.95 8.76 -2.82
N SER A 38 -6.57 10.03 -3.01
CA SER A 38 -5.52 10.68 -2.21
C SER A 38 -5.90 10.80 -0.73
N TYR A 39 -7.18 11.05 -0.45
CA TYR A 39 -7.73 11.08 0.91
C TYR A 39 -7.62 9.70 1.57
N GLN A 40 -8.07 8.65 0.89
CA GLN A 40 -7.96 7.28 1.40
C GLN A 40 -6.51 6.90 1.69
N ILE A 41 -5.59 7.22 0.78
CA ILE A 41 -4.14 7.00 0.99
C ILE A 41 -3.67 7.73 2.26
N SER A 42 -4.01 9.00 2.44
CA SER A 42 -3.53 9.81 3.57
C SER A 42 -4.01 9.30 4.93
N PHE A 43 -5.20 8.69 4.97
CA PHE A 43 -5.75 8.11 6.19
C PHE A 43 -5.34 6.65 6.42
N LYS A 44 -5.07 5.91 5.35
CA LYS A 44 -4.78 4.47 5.42
C LYS A 44 -3.29 4.19 5.53
N TYR A 45 -2.43 4.98 4.89
CA TYR A 45 -1.01 4.69 4.73
C TYR A 45 -0.13 5.57 5.61
N ASN A 46 0.80 4.94 6.33
CA ASN A 46 1.78 5.60 7.21
C ASN A 46 1.13 6.56 8.22
N THR A 47 0.05 6.11 8.87
CA THR A 47 -0.57 6.85 9.97
C THR A 47 0.44 7.04 11.12
N ALA A 48 0.25 8.07 11.95
CA ALA A 48 1.15 8.32 13.07
C ALA A 48 1.29 7.07 13.97
N ASN A 49 0.15 6.46 14.35
CA ASN A 49 0.12 5.23 15.14
C ASN A 49 0.79 4.05 14.43
N GLY A 50 0.51 3.87 13.13
CA GLY A 50 1.13 2.81 12.34
C GLY A 50 2.65 2.96 12.27
N LEU A 51 3.16 4.17 12.09
CA LEU A 51 4.61 4.43 12.09
C LEU A 51 5.25 4.18 13.46
N TYR A 52 4.58 4.55 14.56
CA TYR A 52 5.07 4.23 15.91
C TYR A 52 5.12 2.71 16.15
N ALA A 53 4.09 1.99 15.70
CA ALA A 53 4.05 0.53 15.79
C ALA A 53 5.18 -0.11 14.97
N VAL A 54 5.36 0.27 13.70
CA VAL A 54 6.46 -0.23 12.88
C VAL A 54 7.82 0.14 13.47
N ASN A 55 7.95 1.28 14.13
CA ASN A 55 9.19 1.65 14.82
C ASN A 55 9.49 0.73 16.01
N ASN A 56 8.48 0.27 16.74
CA ASN A 56 8.66 -0.74 17.79
C ASN A 56 9.09 -2.09 17.22
N ILE A 57 8.50 -2.51 16.09
CA ILE A 57 8.94 -3.71 15.35
C ILE A 57 10.40 -3.55 14.92
N LYS A 58 10.77 -2.39 14.36
CA LYS A 58 12.15 -2.09 13.97
C LYS A 58 13.11 -2.22 15.16
N ASN A 59 12.76 -1.68 16.31
CA ASN A 59 13.59 -1.78 17.51
C ASN A 59 13.75 -3.22 17.97
N PHE A 60 12.68 -4.02 17.91
CA PHE A 60 12.73 -5.45 18.19
C PHE A 60 13.64 -6.19 17.19
N LEU A 61 13.47 -5.96 15.88
CA LEU A 61 14.30 -6.57 14.85
C LEU A 61 15.78 -6.16 14.95
N ASN A 62 16.08 -4.95 15.43
CA ASN A 62 17.45 -4.52 15.70
C ASN A 62 18.07 -5.16 16.95
N TYR A 63 17.24 -5.67 17.87
CA TYR A 63 17.70 -6.36 19.08
C TYR A 63 18.05 -7.83 18.81
N ILE A 64 17.44 -8.45 17.80
CA ILE A 64 17.65 -9.85 17.43
C ILE A 64 18.63 -9.99 16.26
N ASP A 65 19.13 -11.21 16.06
CA ASP A 65 19.86 -11.55 14.83
C ASP A 65 18.86 -11.77 13.69
N ILE A 66 19.01 -11.01 12.61
CA ILE A 66 18.13 -11.03 11.44
C ILE A 66 18.74 -11.73 10.23
N ILE A 67 19.89 -12.41 10.34
CA ILE A 67 20.56 -13.06 9.19
C ILE A 67 19.62 -14.01 8.44
N ASN A 68 18.79 -14.80 9.14
CA ASN A 68 17.84 -15.70 8.48
C ASN A 68 16.77 -14.95 7.69
N ILE A 69 16.34 -13.79 8.19
CA ILE A 69 15.40 -12.91 7.49
C ILE A 69 16.08 -12.31 6.26
N GLU A 70 17.31 -11.79 6.41
CA GLU A 70 18.10 -11.22 5.32
C GLU A 70 18.26 -12.23 4.18
N ASN A 71 18.66 -13.48 4.51
CA ASN A 71 18.78 -14.56 3.53
C ASN A 71 17.43 -14.92 2.89
N GLY A 72 16.36 -15.03 3.67
CA GLY A 72 15.02 -15.31 3.14
C GLY A 72 14.53 -14.25 2.16
N VAL A 73 14.84 -12.98 2.41
CA VAL A 73 14.51 -11.87 1.50
C VAL A 73 15.33 -11.93 0.21
N GLU A 74 16.58 -12.36 0.27
CA GLU A 74 17.41 -12.55 -0.94
C GLU A 74 16.86 -13.68 -1.83
N ASP A 75 16.39 -14.78 -1.24
CA ASP A 75 15.89 -15.95 -1.96
C ASP A 75 14.45 -15.78 -2.48
N PHE A 76 13.57 -15.15 -1.70
CA PHE A 76 12.12 -15.11 -1.94
C PHE A 76 11.54 -13.71 -2.15
N TYR A 77 12.38 -12.67 -2.23
CA TYR A 77 12.02 -11.24 -2.35
C TYR A 77 11.34 -10.63 -1.10
N TYR A 78 10.67 -11.43 -0.29
CA TYR A 78 10.05 -11.04 0.97
C TYR A 78 10.08 -12.19 1.98
N VAL A 79 9.96 -11.84 3.25
CA VAL A 79 9.76 -12.78 4.37
C VAL A 79 8.52 -12.35 5.13
N ASP A 80 7.63 -13.29 5.40
CA ASP A 80 6.47 -13.09 6.27
C ASP A 80 6.85 -13.47 7.71
N ILE A 81 6.72 -12.51 8.63
CA ILE A 81 6.96 -12.73 10.06
C ILE A 81 5.70 -12.54 10.91
N SER A 82 4.52 -12.50 10.28
CA SER A 82 3.24 -12.20 10.94
C SER A 82 2.95 -13.14 12.12
N GLU A 83 3.34 -14.40 11.99
CA GLU A 83 3.16 -15.44 13.02
C GLU A 83 4.44 -15.72 13.83
N CYS A 84 5.42 -14.80 13.83
CA CYS A 84 6.68 -14.93 14.57
C CYS A 84 7.37 -16.30 14.40
N PRO A 85 7.59 -16.78 13.15
CA PRO A 85 7.98 -18.17 12.90
C PRO A 85 9.42 -18.46 13.37
N GLU A 86 9.64 -19.66 13.93
CA GLU A 86 10.90 -20.03 14.62
C GLU A 86 12.14 -20.06 13.71
N ASN A 87 11.93 -20.18 12.40
CA ASN A 87 13.02 -20.15 11.41
C ASN A 87 13.63 -18.76 11.25
N PHE A 88 12.85 -17.71 11.52
CA PHE A 88 13.26 -16.31 11.38
C PHE A 88 13.44 -15.62 12.74
N ILE A 89 12.67 -16.02 13.75
CA ILE A 89 12.69 -15.45 15.10
C ILE A 89 13.22 -16.50 16.08
N GLN A 90 14.22 -16.12 16.88
CA GLN A 90 14.83 -17.04 17.86
C GLN A 90 13.80 -17.50 18.90
N SER A 91 13.79 -18.80 19.21
CA SER A 91 12.80 -19.40 20.13
C SER A 91 12.72 -18.73 21.50
N THR A 92 13.81 -18.12 21.97
CA THR A 92 13.87 -17.39 23.26
C THR A 92 13.07 -16.09 23.28
N VAL A 93 12.68 -15.55 22.13
CA VAL A 93 11.98 -14.25 22.00
C VAL A 93 10.66 -14.34 21.24
N ILE A 94 10.19 -15.55 20.91
CA ILE A 94 8.91 -15.75 20.19
C ILE A 94 7.73 -15.20 20.99
N GLU A 95 7.62 -15.53 22.28
CA GLU A 95 6.54 -15.04 23.14
C GLU A 95 6.51 -13.50 23.17
N TYR A 96 7.69 -12.86 23.20
CA TYR A 96 7.78 -11.41 23.15
C TYR A 96 7.30 -10.85 21.80
N CYS A 97 7.64 -11.52 20.69
CA CYS A 97 7.20 -11.14 19.34
C CYS A 97 5.66 -11.21 19.22
N GLU A 98 5.05 -12.31 19.68
CA GLU A 98 3.59 -12.50 19.66
C GLU A 98 2.87 -11.43 20.48
N ILE A 99 3.31 -11.19 21.72
CA ILE A 99 2.73 -10.16 22.58
C ILE A 99 2.91 -8.77 21.97
N LEU A 100 4.09 -8.48 21.40
CA LEU A 100 4.34 -7.21 20.73
C LEU A 100 3.36 -7.01 19.58
N PHE A 101 3.18 -8.02 18.73
CA PHE A 101 2.33 -7.91 17.54
C PHE A 101 0.85 -7.81 17.90
N GLU A 102 0.41 -8.55 18.93
CA GLU A 102 -0.93 -8.42 19.49
C GLU A 102 -1.19 -7.01 20.04
N LYS A 103 -0.27 -6.47 20.85
CA LYS A 103 -0.41 -5.12 21.44
C LYS A 103 -0.37 -4.00 20.41
N LEU A 104 0.35 -4.21 19.30
CA LEU A 104 0.41 -3.27 18.19
C LEU A 104 -0.74 -3.45 17.19
N ASN A 105 -1.65 -4.40 17.42
CA ASN A 105 -2.80 -4.68 16.58
C ASN A 105 -2.41 -4.99 15.11
N ILE A 106 -1.36 -5.78 14.96
CA ILE A 106 -0.80 -6.16 13.66
C ILE A 106 -1.62 -7.31 13.06
N GLU A 107 -1.96 -7.20 11.78
CA GLU A 107 -2.53 -8.28 10.97
C GLU A 107 -1.42 -9.05 10.26
N LYS A 108 -0.55 -8.33 9.53
CA LYS A 108 0.55 -8.91 8.78
C LYS A 108 1.82 -8.07 8.81
N VAL A 109 2.97 -8.72 8.79
CA VAL A 109 4.28 -8.05 8.69
C VAL A 109 5.16 -8.76 7.68
N TYR A 110 5.60 -8.00 6.70
CA TYR A 110 6.52 -8.43 5.68
C TYR A 110 7.84 -7.66 5.81
N ILE A 111 8.94 -8.38 5.66
CA ILE A 111 10.26 -7.79 5.47
C ILE A 111 10.65 -7.97 4.01
N THR A 112 11.11 -6.90 3.39
CA THR A 112 11.46 -6.87 1.98
C THR A 112 12.82 -6.19 1.81
N LYS A 113 13.36 -6.27 0.59
CA LYS A 113 14.44 -5.36 0.19
C LYS A 113 13.95 -3.91 0.24
N GLN A 114 14.88 -2.99 0.44
CA GLN A 114 14.62 -1.57 0.37
C GLN A 114 14.22 -1.16 -1.05
N ASP A 115 14.87 -1.72 -2.06
CA ASP A 115 14.47 -1.62 -3.47
C ASP A 115 13.35 -2.63 -3.76
N LEU A 116 12.15 -2.12 -4.07
CA LEU A 116 10.97 -2.95 -4.31
C LEU A 116 10.81 -3.34 -5.79
N THR A 117 11.76 -2.99 -6.67
CA THR A 117 11.64 -3.25 -8.12
C THR A 117 11.39 -4.74 -8.40
N ASP A 118 12.21 -5.62 -7.83
CA ASP A 118 12.12 -7.06 -8.07
C ASP A 118 10.89 -7.67 -7.44
N LEU A 119 10.51 -7.22 -6.23
CA LEU A 119 9.29 -7.63 -5.57
C LEU A 119 8.05 -7.24 -6.40
N ASN A 120 7.98 -6.02 -6.91
CA ASN A 120 6.87 -5.56 -7.73
C ASN A 120 6.78 -6.32 -9.05
N LEU A 121 7.91 -6.66 -9.67
CA LEU A 121 7.94 -7.52 -10.84
C LEU A 121 7.47 -8.94 -10.51
N HIS A 122 7.87 -9.48 -9.37
CA HIS A 122 7.41 -10.78 -8.88
C HIS A 122 5.88 -10.76 -8.70
N ILE A 123 5.35 -9.82 -7.91
CA ILE A 123 3.91 -9.67 -7.62
C ILE A 123 3.07 -9.57 -8.90
N LYS A 124 3.56 -8.86 -9.92
CA LYS A 124 2.86 -8.68 -11.20
C LYS A 124 2.88 -9.93 -12.09
N ARG A 125 3.88 -10.79 -11.95
CA ARG A 125 4.05 -12.01 -12.76
C ARG A 125 3.47 -13.27 -12.12
N SER A 126 3.47 -13.33 -10.79
CA SER A 126 2.97 -14.49 -10.03
C SER A 126 1.45 -14.51 -10.01
N GLN A 127 0.85 -15.64 -10.42
CA GLN A 127 -0.60 -15.86 -10.32
C GLN A 127 -1.06 -16.04 -8.86
N PHE A 128 -0.16 -16.45 -7.97
CA PHE A 128 -0.42 -16.64 -6.55
C PHE A 128 0.59 -15.83 -5.75
N THR A 129 0.11 -14.80 -5.07
CA THR A 129 0.86 -14.01 -4.08
C THR A 129 0.13 -14.06 -2.75
N PRO A 130 0.82 -14.11 -1.61
CA PRO A 130 0.16 -14.01 -0.30
C PRO A 130 -0.37 -12.58 0.00
N PHE A 131 0.00 -11.61 -0.85
CA PHE A 131 -0.44 -10.23 -0.77
C PHE A 131 -1.87 -10.08 -1.30
N ASP A 132 -2.75 -9.57 -0.45
CA ASP A 132 -4.07 -9.04 -0.83
C ASP A 132 -3.94 -7.74 -1.63
N GLU A 133 -5.02 -7.34 -2.31
CA GLU A 133 -5.03 -6.18 -3.22
C GLU A 133 -4.60 -4.89 -2.52
N ASP A 134 -5.08 -4.66 -1.29
CA ASP A 134 -4.70 -3.50 -0.48
C ASP A 134 -3.19 -3.46 -0.16
N THR A 135 -2.59 -4.62 0.10
CA THR A 135 -1.15 -4.72 0.35
C THR A 135 -0.35 -4.46 -0.92
N LYS A 136 -0.83 -4.92 -2.08
CA LYS A 136 -0.20 -4.63 -3.37
C LYS A 136 -0.23 -3.13 -3.68
N ASP A 137 -1.38 -2.50 -3.50
CA ASP A 137 -1.55 -1.05 -3.68
C ASP A 137 -0.62 -0.27 -2.73
N PHE A 138 -0.47 -0.73 -1.49
CA PHE A 138 0.46 -0.13 -0.55
C PHE A 138 1.92 -0.29 -1.01
N ILE A 139 2.35 -1.49 -1.41
CA ILE A 139 3.72 -1.73 -1.88
C ILE A 139 4.02 -0.88 -3.13
N ASP A 140 3.09 -0.75 -4.07
CA ASP A 140 3.23 0.12 -5.25
C ASP A 140 3.27 1.61 -4.86
N TYR A 141 2.58 2.03 -3.78
CA TYR A 141 2.62 3.40 -3.25
C TYR A 141 3.96 3.76 -2.59
N ILE A 142 4.66 2.78 -2.00
CA ILE A 142 5.90 3.03 -1.26
C ILE A 142 6.95 3.67 -2.17
N LYS A 143 7.43 4.85 -1.78
CA LYS A 143 8.64 5.43 -2.39
C LYS A 143 9.87 4.72 -1.83
N TYR A 144 10.68 4.17 -2.72
CA TYR A 144 11.94 3.51 -2.40
C TYR A 144 13.11 4.12 -3.15
N ASP A 145 14.28 3.99 -2.54
CA ASP A 145 15.54 4.45 -3.13
C ASP A 145 16.10 3.31 -3.97
N TYR A 146 16.14 3.54 -5.29
CA TYR A 146 16.64 2.56 -6.26
C TYR A 146 18.11 2.21 -5.98
N LYS A 147 18.45 0.92 -6.03
CA LYS A 147 19.80 0.38 -5.79
C LYS A 147 20.40 0.66 -4.40
N VAL A 148 19.57 0.97 -3.41
CA VAL A 148 20.04 1.02 -2.02
C VAL A 148 19.97 -0.38 -1.41
N ASN A 149 21.13 -0.90 -1.01
CA ASN A 149 21.20 -2.11 -0.20
C ASN A 149 20.67 -1.79 1.19
N GLY A 150 19.59 -2.47 1.56
CA GLY A 150 18.92 -2.30 2.84
C GLY A 150 17.64 -3.11 2.86
N TYR A 151 17.00 -3.14 4.03
CA TYR A 151 15.76 -3.87 4.24
C TYR A 151 14.67 -2.92 4.73
N ARG A 152 13.42 -3.29 4.47
CA ARG A 152 12.25 -2.49 4.83
C ARG A 152 11.19 -3.37 5.46
N ILE A 153 10.52 -2.81 6.45
CA ILE A 153 9.36 -3.40 7.10
C ILE A 153 8.11 -2.85 6.40
N VAL A 154 7.18 -3.73 6.09
CA VAL A 154 5.85 -3.44 5.56
C VAL A 154 4.85 -4.12 6.47
N ALA A 155 4.08 -3.34 7.23
CA ALA A 155 3.09 -3.86 8.17
C ALA A 155 1.68 -3.45 7.75
N LYS A 156 0.75 -4.38 7.91
CA LYS A 156 -0.71 -4.21 7.81
C LYS A 156 -1.30 -4.39 9.20
N PHE A 157 -2.18 -3.49 9.60
CA PHE A 157 -2.85 -3.51 10.90
C PHE A 157 -4.28 -4.01 10.76
N ASN A 158 -4.86 -4.56 11.84
CA ASN A 158 -6.23 -5.09 11.82
C ASN A 158 -7.30 -4.02 11.58
N ASP A 159 -6.96 -2.73 11.73
CA ASP A 159 -7.83 -1.60 11.38
C ASP A 159 -7.81 -1.26 9.87
N GLY A 160 -7.06 -2.03 9.08
CA GLY A 160 -6.89 -1.83 7.64
C GLY A 160 -5.88 -0.74 7.28
N THR A 161 -5.18 -0.15 8.25
CA THR A 161 -4.09 0.79 7.97
C THR A 161 -2.78 0.06 7.67
N PHE A 162 -1.83 0.80 7.10
CA PHE A 162 -0.54 0.27 6.68
C PHE A 162 0.59 1.17 7.18
N GLY A 163 1.75 0.57 7.45
CA GLY A 163 2.95 1.29 7.86
C GLY A 163 4.21 0.70 7.24
N THR A 164 5.17 1.56 6.92
CA THR A 164 6.49 1.11 6.45
C THR A 164 7.63 1.95 7.03
N LEU A 165 8.74 1.28 7.36
CA LEU A 165 9.99 1.93 7.75
C LEU A 165 11.19 1.16 7.21
N LYS A 166 12.28 1.89 6.95
CA LYS A 166 13.60 1.29 6.65
C LYS A 166 14.14 0.63 7.92
N LEU A 167 14.57 -0.61 7.81
CA LEU A 167 15.21 -1.36 8.89
C LEU A 167 16.69 -0.95 9.03
N ARG A 168 17.44 -1.02 7.93
CA ARG A 168 18.85 -0.64 7.79
C ARG A 168 19.05 0.18 6.51
#